data_AF-Q56Z41-F1
#
_entry.id   AF-Q56Z41-F1
#
_cell.length_a   1.000
_cell.length_b   1.000
_cell.length_c   1.000
_cell.angle_alpha   90.00
_cell.angle_beta   90.00
_cell.angle_gamma   90.00
#
_symmetry.space_group_name_H-M   'P 1'
#
loop_
_entity.id
_entity.type
_entity.pdbx_description
1 polymer ?
#
loop_
_entity_poly.entity_id
_entity_poly.type
_entity_poly.pdbx_seq_one_letter_code
_entity_poly.pdbx_strand_id
1 'polypeptide(L)'
;LHFLLFEDYSTDLVSTAADALFPLILCEPNLYQGLGNELIEKQANPNFKTRLANALQVLTTSNQLSSSLDRLNYQRFRKNLNNFLVEVRGFLKTR
;
A
#
# COMPACT_ATOMS: atom_id res chain seq x y z
N LEU A 1 -5.21 5.70 0.79
CA LEU A 1 -4.76 4.67 1.75
C LEU A 1 -5.61 4.62 3.02
N HIS A 2 -5.94 5.75 3.66
CA HIS A 2 -6.68 5.78 4.94
C HIS A 2 -7.96 4.91 4.95
N PHE A 3 -8.88 5.10 3.99
CA PHE A 3 -10.09 4.26 3.86
C PHE A 3 -9.81 2.75 3.77
N LEU A 4 -8.82 2.34 2.96
CA LEU A 4 -8.44 0.92 2.86
C LEU A 4 -7.73 0.40 4.11
N LEU A 5 -6.99 1.25 4.80
CA LEU A 5 -6.20 0.80 5.96
C LEU A 5 -7.05 0.65 7.22
N PHE A 6 -8.11 1.46 7.35
CA PHE A 6 -8.80 1.64 8.63
C PHE A 6 -10.30 1.34 8.60
N GLU A 7 -10.92 1.14 7.42
CA GLU A 7 -12.34 0.77 7.32
C GLU A 7 -12.56 -0.69 6.85
N ASP A 8 -13.75 -1.24 7.18
CA ASP A 8 -14.21 -2.55 6.69
C ASP A 8 -14.68 -2.42 5.23
N TYR A 9 -13.72 -2.44 4.30
CA TYR A 9 -13.99 -2.37 2.86
C TYR A 9 -14.36 -3.73 2.24
N SER A 10 -15.15 -3.71 1.16
CA SER A 10 -15.38 -4.90 0.31
C SER A 10 -14.20 -5.15 -0.64
N THR A 11 -13.96 -6.40 -1.02
CA THR A 11 -12.88 -6.78 -1.96
C THR A 11 -12.96 -6.04 -3.31
N ASP A 12 -14.16 -5.66 -3.73
CA ASP A 12 -14.39 -4.90 -4.96
C ASP A 12 -13.82 -3.47 -4.84
N LEU A 13 -13.87 -2.87 -3.65
CA LEU A 13 -13.30 -1.54 -3.40
C LEU A 13 -11.78 -1.53 -3.51
N VAL A 14 -11.11 -2.64 -3.16
CA VAL A 14 -9.63 -2.74 -3.25
C VAL A 14 -9.17 -2.60 -4.68
N SER A 15 -9.87 -3.24 -5.62
CA SER A 15 -9.49 -3.18 -7.04
C SER A 15 -9.61 -1.77 -7.59
N THR A 16 -10.75 -1.10 -7.33
CA THR A 16 -10.97 0.30 -7.73
C THR A 16 -9.97 1.24 -7.07
N ALA A 17 -9.69 1.05 -5.79
CA ALA A 17 -8.73 1.88 -5.08
C ALA A 17 -7.29 1.64 -5.56
N ALA A 18 -6.91 0.41 -5.90
CA ALA A 18 -5.62 0.14 -6.55
C ALA A 18 -5.50 0.87 -7.89
N ASP A 19 -6.55 0.87 -8.70
CA ASP A 19 -6.54 1.55 -10.00
C ASP A 19 -6.40 3.07 -9.87
N ALA A 20 -6.96 3.66 -8.81
CA ALA A 20 -6.77 5.07 -8.51
C ALA A 20 -5.38 5.36 -7.90
N LEU A 21 -4.90 4.50 -7.01
CA LEU A 21 -3.66 4.73 -6.27
C LEU A 21 -2.40 4.53 -7.12
N PHE A 22 -2.40 3.56 -8.03
CA PHE A 22 -1.22 3.26 -8.84
C PHE A 22 -0.69 4.47 -9.63
N PRO A 23 -1.48 5.17 -10.46
CA PRO A 23 -1.01 6.34 -11.18
C PRO A 23 -0.62 7.48 -10.22
N LEU A 24 -1.34 7.68 -9.12
CA LEU A 24 -1.00 8.72 -8.14
C LEU A 24 0.37 8.51 -7.50
N ILE A 25 0.71 7.26 -7.13
CA ILE A 25 2.02 6.93 -6.56
C ILE A 25 3.15 7.15 -7.58
N LEU A 26 2.89 6.86 -8.86
CA LEU A 26 3.88 7.08 -9.92
C LEU A 26 4.08 8.57 -10.24
N CYS A 27 3.01 9.37 -10.22
CA CYS A 27 3.10 10.81 -10.41
C CYS A 27 3.75 11.52 -9.22
N GLU A 28 3.50 11.04 -8.00
CA GLU A 28 3.92 11.68 -6.76
C GLU A 28 4.71 10.75 -5.83
N PRO A 29 5.88 10.22 -6.26
CA PRO A 29 6.63 9.22 -5.51
C PRO A 29 7.18 9.77 -4.19
N ASN A 30 7.55 11.05 -4.15
CA ASN A 30 8.04 11.71 -2.93
C ASN A 30 6.93 11.86 -1.88
N LEU A 31 5.70 12.19 -2.32
CA LEU A 31 4.54 12.28 -1.44
C LEU A 31 4.20 10.90 -0.86
N TYR A 32 4.22 9.87 -1.70
CA TYR A 32 4.04 8.49 -1.24
C TYR A 32 5.06 8.10 -0.16
N GLN A 33 6.34 8.40 -0.39
CA GLN A 33 7.40 8.14 0.61
C GLN A 33 7.19 8.94 1.89
N GLY A 34 6.84 10.23 1.80
CA GLY A 34 6.57 11.08 2.95
C GLY A 34 5.42 10.56 3.82
N LEU A 35 4.29 10.21 3.20
CA LEU A 35 3.14 9.64 3.88
C LEU A 35 3.46 8.26 4.49
N GLY A 36 4.23 7.44 3.78
CA GLY A 36 4.71 6.15 4.28
C GLY A 36 5.57 6.30 5.54
N ASN A 37 6.52 7.24 5.52
CA ASN A 37 7.39 7.53 6.66
C ASN A 37 6.60 8.05 7.86
N GLU A 38 5.62 8.93 7.65
CA GLU A 38 4.75 9.42 8.73
C GLU A 38 3.98 8.26 9.40
N LEU A 39 3.47 7.33 8.60
CA LEU A 39 2.79 6.12 9.09
C LEU A 39 3.71 5.19 9.88
N ILE A 40 4.97 5.04 9.45
CA ILE A 40 6.00 4.27 10.15
C ILE A 40 6.34 4.92 11.47
N GLU A 41 6.58 6.23 11.50
CA GLU A 41 7.00 6.92 12.73
C GLU A 41 5.92 6.91 13.81
N LYS A 42 4.64 6.86 13.43
CA LYS A 42 3.52 6.70 14.35
C LYS A 42 3.45 5.34 15.05
N GLN A 43 4.19 4.31 14.60
CA GLN A 43 4.16 3.00 15.24
C GLN A 43 5.00 2.97 16.52
N ALA A 44 4.39 2.63 17.65
CA ALA A 44 5.11 2.49 18.92
C ALA A 44 6.00 1.23 18.98
N ASN A 45 5.59 0.16 18.29
CA ASN A 45 6.30 -1.12 18.29
C ASN A 45 7.38 -1.14 17.18
N PRO A 46 8.68 -1.30 17.52
CA PRO A 46 9.75 -1.37 16.53
C PRO A 46 9.56 -2.47 15.48
N ASN A 47 9.01 -3.62 15.87
CA ASN A 47 8.74 -4.71 14.92
C ASN A 47 7.66 -4.30 13.90
N PHE A 48 6.65 -3.54 14.33
CA PHE A 48 5.63 -3.03 13.42
C PHE A 48 6.16 -1.92 12.52
N LYS A 49 7.10 -1.08 12.99
CA LYS A 49 7.84 -0.15 12.12
C LYS A 49 8.51 -0.89 10.97
N THR A 50 9.32 -1.90 11.27
CA THR A 50 10.05 -2.67 10.26
C THR A 50 9.11 -3.40 9.30
N ARG A 51 8.05 -4.05 9.81
CA ARG A 51 7.06 -4.73 8.96
C ARG A 51 6.33 -3.76 8.04
N LEU A 52 5.91 -2.60 8.55
CA LEU A 52 5.22 -1.58 7.76
C LEU A 52 6.14 -0.99 6.68
N ALA A 53 7.39 -0.69 7.01
CA ALA A 53 8.38 -0.20 6.05
C ALA A 53 8.60 -1.20 4.91
N ASN A 54 8.75 -2.49 5.24
CA ASN A 54 8.88 -3.55 4.24
C ASN A 54 7.62 -3.67 3.37
N ALA A 55 6.43 -3.69 3.98
CA ALA A 55 5.18 -3.79 3.25
C ALA A 55 4.97 -2.62 2.27
N LEU A 56 5.27 -1.38 2.68
CA LEU A 56 5.23 -0.19 1.82
C LEU A 56 6.24 -0.27 0.67
N GLN A 57 7.43 -0.82 0.90
CA GLN A 57 8.41 -1.02 -0.17
C GLN A 57 7.91 -2.07 -1.17
N VAL A 58 7.45 -3.22 -0.68
CA VAL A 58 6.94 -4.35 -1.49
C VAL A 58 5.73 -3.95 -2.33
N LEU A 59 4.90 -3.02 -1.84
CA LEU A 59 3.75 -2.49 -2.57
C LEU A 59 4.14 -1.97 -3.95
N THR A 60 5.31 -1.32 -4.07
CA THR A 60 5.76 -0.66 -5.30
C THR A 60 6.90 -1.37 -6.04
N THR A 61 7.55 -2.38 -5.45
CA THR A 61 8.70 -3.06 -6.09
C THR A 61 8.50 -4.55 -6.39
N SER A 62 7.45 -5.18 -5.88
CA SER A 62 7.22 -6.61 -6.07
C SER A 62 6.47 -6.95 -7.37
N ASN A 63 6.45 -8.25 -7.71
CA ASN A 63 5.76 -8.81 -8.89
C ASN A 63 6.20 -8.19 -10.23
N GLN A 64 7.46 -7.73 -10.33
CA GLN A 64 8.02 -7.09 -11.54
C GLN A 64 7.22 -5.85 -11.97
N LEU A 65 6.66 -5.13 -11.00
CA LEU A 65 5.97 -3.87 -11.27
C LEU A 65 6.95 -2.87 -11.88
N SER A 66 6.53 -2.20 -12.95
CA SER A 66 7.27 -1.11 -13.57
C SER A 66 6.45 0.18 -13.55
N SER A 67 7.06 1.28 -14.00
CA SER A 67 6.43 2.61 -14.01
C SER A 67 5.47 2.86 -15.19
N SER A 68 5.22 1.89 -16.06
CA SER A 68 4.23 2.04 -17.15
C SER A 68 2.81 1.78 -16.69
N LEU A 69 1.87 2.59 -17.17
CA LEU A 69 0.42 2.49 -16.90
C LEU A 69 -0.29 1.53 -17.87
N ASP A 70 0.29 0.34 -18.07
CA ASP A 70 -0.33 -0.73 -18.86
C ASP A 70 -1.17 -1.67 -18.00
N ARG A 71 -2.07 -2.41 -18.65
CA ARG A 71 -3.01 -3.33 -17.98
C ARG A 71 -2.30 -4.36 -17.09
N LEU A 72 -1.10 -4.80 -17.47
CA LEU A 72 -0.35 -5.80 -16.72
C LEU A 72 0.17 -5.22 -15.40
N ASN A 73 0.68 -3.99 -15.40
CA ASN A 73 1.13 -3.34 -14.17
C ASN A 73 -0.03 -2.97 -13.24
N TYR A 74 -1.20 -2.61 -13.77
CA TYR A 74 -2.41 -2.47 -12.95
C TYR A 74 -2.77 -3.78 -12.22
N GLN A 75 -2.74 -4.92 -12.92
CA GLN A 75 -2.99 -6.22 -12.31
C GLN A 75 -1.94 -6.58 -11.25
N ARG A 76 -0.66 -6.33 -11.54
CA ARG A 76 0.45 -6.52 -10.59
C ARG A 76 0.27 -5.65 -9.35
N PHE A 77 -0.03 -4.36 -9.52
CA PHE A 77 -0.24 -3.45 -8.40
C PHE A 77 -1.45 -3.84 -7.55
N ARG A 78 -2.58 -4.26 -8.15
CA ARG A 78 -3.73 -4.81 -7.41
C ARG A 78 -3.33 -6.00 -6.55
N LYS A 79 -2.51 -6.91 -7.08
CA LYS A 79 -1.98 -8.06 -6.32
C LYS A 79 -1.09 -7.60 -5.17
N ASN A 80 -0.20 -6.64 -5.43
CA ASN A 80 0.66 -6.05 -4.40
C ASN A 80 -0.17 -5.41 -3.28
N LEU A 81 -1.22 -4.64 -3.63
CA LEU A 81 -2.09 -3.98 -2.67
C LEU A 81 -2.87 -4.97 -1.81
N ASN A 82 -3.41 -6.04 -2.41
CA ASN A 82 -4.07 -7.11 -1.65
C ASN A 82 -3.12 -7.74 -0.63
N ASN A 83 -1.90 -8.10 -1.05
CA ASN A 83 -0.89 -8.68 -0.15
C ASN A 83 -0.50 -7.70 0.97
N PHE A 84 -0.31 -6.42 0.62
CA PHE A 84 -0.02 -5.36 1.57
C PHE A 84 -1.12 -5.27 2.63
N LEU A 85 -2.39 -5.24 2.23
CA LEU A 85 -3.53 -5.14 3.16
C LEU A 85 -3.63 -6.34 4.09
N VAL A 86 -3.35 -7.56 3.60
CA VAL A 86 -3.26 -8.77 4.44
C VAL A 86 -2.15 -8.64 5.48
N GLU A 87 -0.98 -8.17 5.08
CA GLU A 87 0.19 -8.04 5.97
C GLU A 87 -0.05 -6.98 7.07
N VAL A 88 -0.59 -5.81 6.70
CA VAL A 88 -0.64 -4.66 7.61
C VAL A 88 -1.92 -4.59 8.46
N ARG A 89 -3.05 -5.15 8.01
CA ARG A 89 -4.32 -5.09 8.78
C ARG A 89 -4.22 -5.73 10.15
N GLY A 90 -3.37 -6.75 10.31
CA GLY A 90 -3.23 -7.47 11.58
C GLY A 90 -2.64 -6.62 12.71
N PHE A 91 -1.95 -5.53 12.40
CA PHE A 91 -1.30 -4.69 13.41
C PHE A 91 -1.57 -3.18 13.26
N LEU A 92 -2.16 -2.73 12.15
CA LEU A 92 -2.61 -1.35 11.96
C LEU A 92 -4.03 -1.08 12.49
N LYS A 93 -4.83 -2.12 12.81
CA LYS A 93 -6.11 -1.91 13.51
C LYS A 93 -5.84 -1.37 14.93
N THR A 94 -5.76 -0.07 15.08
CA THR A 94 -6.00 0.61 16.35
C THR A 94 -7.48 0.42 16.68
N ARG A 95 -7.75 -0.31 17.78
CA ARG A 95 -9.01 -0.13 18.51
C ARG A 95 -9.00 1.23 19.19
#